data_AF-A0A3D3RIL3-F1
#
_entry.id   AF-A0A3D3RIL3-F1
#
_cell.length_a   1.000
_cell.length_b   1.000
_cell.length_c   1.000
_cell.angle_alpha   90.00
_cell.angle_beta   90.00
_cell.angle_gamma   90.00
#
_symmetry.space_group_name_H-M   'P 1'
#
loop_
_entity.id
_entity.type
_entity.pdbx_description
1 polymer ?
#
loop_
_entity_poly.entity_id
_entity_poly.type
_entity_poly.pdbx_seq_one_letter_code
_entity_poly.pdbx_strand_id
1 'polypeptide(L)'
;MKKWLYQHRHACMFLYFLIYLPWFAWLEKTVGYSPEYIIHVKIDDYIPFIEFFIIPYMLWFAFISIWVIYFFFKDTKEFYQLTCFLFIGMTIFLIVSTLFPNGHQLRPTEFARDNIFVDMVKYLYQIDTPTNIAPSIHVYNTLCVWSAVQRS
;
A
#
# COMPACT_ATOMS: atom_id res chain seq x y z
N MET A 1 -2.28 -4.17 34.20
CA MET A 1 -1.71 -3.21 33.24
C MET A 1 -0.26 -3.53 32.83
N LYS A 2 0.74 -3.48 33.73
CA LYS A 2 2.16 -3.73 33.37
C LYS A 2 2.44 -5.09 32.70
N LYS A 3 1.85 -6.18 33.19
CA LYS A 3 2.02 -7.54 32.63
C LYS A 3 1.46 -7.67 31.20
N TRP A 4 0.31 -7.03 30.94
CA TRP A 4 -0.34 -7.03 29.62
C TRP A 4 0.47 -6.23 28.59
N LEU A 5 0.97 -5.05 28.98
CA LEU A 5 1.87 -4.25 28.14
C LEU A 5 3.18 -4.97 27.83
N TYR A 6 3.74 -5.68 28.81
CA TYR A 6 4.97 -6.46 28.60
C TYR A 6 4.75 -7.63 27.63
N GLN A 7 3.58 -8.27 27.67
CA GLN A 7 3.20 -9.35 26.76
C GLN A 7 2.94 -8.86 25.33
N HIS A 8 2.53 -7.60 25.14
CA HIS A 8 2.25 -7.01 23.84
C HIS A 8 3.28 -5.97 23.40
N ARG A 9 4.50 -6.07 23.94
CA ARG A 9 5.59 -5.13 23.62
C ARG A 9 5.92 -5.09 22.12
N HIS A 10 5.60 -6.15 21.37
CA HIS A 10 5.74 -6.21 19.92
C HIS A 10 4.86 -5.19 19.18
N ALA A 11 3.84 -4.62 19.82
CA ALA A 11 3.12 -3.46 19.29
C ALA A 11 4.02 -2.24 19.04
N CYS A 12 5.20 -2.15 19.67
CA CYS A 12 6.16 -1.09 19.40
C CYS A 12 6.64 -1.07 17.94
N MET A 13 6.53 -2.20 17.22
CA MET A 13 6.82 -2.27 15.78
C MET A 13 5.98 -1.26 14.99
N PHE A 14 4.74 -0.98 15.43
CA PHE A 14 3.88 0.02 14.77
C PHE A 14 4.37 1.46 14.89
N LEU A 15 5.34 1.76 15.77
CA LEU A 15 5.99 3.07 15.81
C LEU A 15 6.70 3.40 14.49
N TYR A 16 7.04 2.40 13.67
CA TYR A 16 7.53 2.60 12.30
C TYR A 16 6.61 3.50 11.46
N PHE A 17 5.28 3.43 11.67
CA PHE A 17 4.33 4.27 10.95
C PHE A 17 4.52 5.78 11.22
N LEU A 18 5.14 6.16 12.34
CA LEU A 18 5.49 7.55 12.62
C LEU A 18 6.57 8.09 11.68
N ILE A 19 7.35 7.22 11.05
CA ILE A 19 8.34 7.58 10.03
C ILE A 19 7.74 7.40 8.64
N TYR A 20 7.06 6.26 8.40
CA TYR A 20 6.53 5.92 7.09
C TYR A 20 5.44 6.90 6.63
N LEU A 21 4.45 7.22 7.47
CA LEU A 21 3.31 8.05 7.05
C LEU A 21 3.73 9.48 6.69
N PRO A 22 4.59 10.17 7.47
CA PRO A 22 5.06 11.50 7.07
C PRO A 22 5.90 11.49 5.79
N TRP A 23 6.78 10.48 5.60
CA TRP A 23 7.59 10.37 4.39
C TRP A 23 6.71 10.10 3.17
N PHE A 24 5.79 9.14 3.27
CA PHE A 24 4.83 8.84 2.20
C PHE A 24 3.98 10.08 1.85
N ALA A 25 3.41 10.76 2.86
CA ALA A 25 2.63 11.98 2.64
C ALA A 25 3.44 13.13 2.03
N TRP A 26 4.75 13.19 2.33
CA TRP A 26 5.66 14.13 1.68
C TRP A 26 5.87 13.77 0.20
N LEU A 27 6.10 12.49 -0.12
CA LEU A 27 6.24 12.01 -1.51
C LEU A 27 4.98 12.27 -2.34
N GLU A 28 3.79 12.01 -1.78
CA GLU A 28 2.52 12.29 -2.44
C GLU A 28 2.38 13.78 -2.81
N LYS A 29 2.94 14.68 -2.00
CA LYS A 29 2.91 16.13 -2.27
C LYS A 29 4.02 16.62 -3.18
N THR A 30 5.18 15.95 -3.23
CA THR A 30 6.31 16.41 -4.04
C THR A 30 6.33 15.77 -5.42
N VAL A 31 6.06 14.46 -5.50
CA VAL A 31 6.00 13.72 -6.77
C VAL A 31 4.62 13.83 -7.41
N GLY A 32 3.55 13.89 -6.61
CA GLY A 32 2.15 13.87 -7.06
C GLY A 32 1.77 14.91 -8.12
N TYR A 33 2.49 16.03 -8.21
CA TYR A 33 2.21 17.09 -9.19
C TYR A 33 2.91 16.90 -10.54
N SER A 34 3.97 16.09 -10.61
CA SER A 34 4.75 15.90 -11.84
C SER A 34 5.71 14.70 -11.70
N PRO A 35 5.25 13.45 -11.84
CA PRO A 35 6.15 12.31 -11.90
C PRO A 35 7.09 12.46 -13.10
N GLU A 36 8.39 12.24 -12.88
CA GLU A 36 9.42 12.38 -13.92
C GLU A 36 9.38 11.21 -14.90
N TYR A 37 9.09 10.01 -14.39
CA TYR A 37 9.06 8.78 -15.16
C TYR A 37 7.63 8.26 -15.31
N ILE A 38 7.06 8.39 -16.50
CA ILE A 38 5.74 7.82 -16.82
C ILE A 38 5.90 6.36 -17.21
N ILE A 39 5.24 5.49 -16.45
CA ILE A 39 5.12 4.06 -16.73
C ILE A 39 3.84 3.88 -17.55
N HIS A 40 4.03 3.45 -18.80
CA HIS A 40 2.96 3.16 -19.75
C HIS A 40 3.40 2.06 -20.70
N VAL A 41 2.50 1.13 -21.01
CA VAL A 41 2.68 0.13 -22.06
C VAL A 41 1.52 0.17 -23.04
N LYS A 42 1.76 -0.21 -24.30
CA LYS A 42 0.75 -0.14 -25.37
C LYS A 42 -0.56 -0.87 -25.05
N ILE A 43 -0.53 -1.89 -24.20
CA ILE A 43 -1.73 -2.63 -23.83
C ILE A 43 -2.66 -1.82 -22.91
N ASP A 44 -2.12 -0.86 -22.16
CA ASP A 44 -2.91 -0.02 -21.25
C ASP A 44 -3.96 0.80 -22.01
N ASP A 45 -3.63 1.21 -23.24
CA ASP A 45 -4.53 1.98 -24.14
C ASP A 45 -5.79 1.19 -24.56
N TYR A 46 -5.75 -0.13 -24.47
CA TYR A 46 -6.87 -1.00 -24.84
C TYR A 46 -7.72 -1.42 -23.63
N ILE A 47 -7.26 -1.17 -22.41
CA ILE A 47 -7.96 -1.56 -21.19
C ILE A 47 -8.83 -0.38 -20.76
N PRO A 48 -10.16 -0.47 -20.87
CA PRO A 48 -11.03 0.60 -20.40
C PRO A 48 -10.96 0.72 -18.88
N PHE A 49 -11.17 1.92 -18.36
CA PHE A 49 -11.36 2.11 -16.93
C PHE A 49 -12.63 1.39 -16.46
N ILE A 50 -12.50 0.56 -15.42
CA ILE A 50 -13.61 -0.20 -14.82
C ILE A 50 -13.65 0.14 -13.32
N GLU A 51 -14.69 0.85 -12.90
CA GLU A 51 -14.81 1.36 -11.53
C GLU A 51 -14.88 0.23 -10.48
N PHE A 52 -15.38 -0.96 -10.85
CA PHE A 52 -15.50 -2.10 -9.95
C PHE A 52 -14.16 -2.61 -9.40
N PHE A 53 -13.03 -2.29 -10.04
CA PHE A 53 -11.70 -2.64 -9.52
C PHE A 53 -11.34 -1.90 -8.22
N ILE A 54 -12.09 -0.88 -7.82
CA ILE A 54 -11.96 -0.29 -6.48
C ILE A 54 -12.20 -1.32 -5.37
N ILE A 55 -13.05 -2.34 -5.60
CA ILE A 55 -13.38 -3.36 -4.61
C ILE A 55 -12.15 -4.21 -4.27
N PRO A 56 -11.51 -4.95 -5.22
CA PRO A 56 -10.31 -5.72 -4.91
C PRO A 56 -9.17 -4.84 -4.41
N TYR A 57 -9.06 -3.59 -4.89
CA TYR A 57 -8.07 -2.63 -4.39
C TYR A 57 -8.26 -2.34 -2.89
N MET A 58 -9.49 -2.02 -2.45
CA MET A 58 -9.76 -1.75 -1.04
C MET A 58 -9.67 -3.01 -0.17
N LEU A 59 -10.09 -4.17 -0.70
CA LEU A 59 -9.98 -5.45 -0.01
C LEU A 59 -8.52 -5.85 0.26
N TRP A 60 -7.58 -5.41 -0.57
CA TRP A 60 -6.17 -5.67 -0.35
C TRP A 60 -5.66 -5.08 0.98
N PHE A 61 -6.08 -3.86 1.35
CA PHE A 61 -5.72 -3.26 2.63
C PHE A 61 -6.26 -4.10 3.80
N ALA A 62 -7.53 -4.52 3.72
CA ALA A 62 -8.12 -5.40 4.71
C ALA A 62 -7.36 -6.74 4.80
N PHE A 63 -6.98 -7.33 3.67
CA PHE A 63 -6.20 -8.57 3.61
C PHE A 63 -4.87 -8.44 4.37
N ILE A 64 -4.07 -7.39 4.10
CA ILE A 64 -2.81 -7.18 4.81
C ILE A 64 -3.05 -6.97 6.31
N SER A 65 -4.00 -6.11 6.68
CA SER A 65 -4.30 -5.82 8.09
C SER A 65 -4.76 -7.06 8.86
N ILE A 66 -5.64 -7.87 8.29
CA ILE A 66 -6.16 -9.10 8.92
C ILE A 66 -5.01 -10.05 9.25
N TRP A 67 -4.09 -10.29 8.33
CA TRP A 67 -2.98 -11.22 8.58
C TRP A 67 -1.97 -10.67 9.59
N VAL A 68 -1.66 -9.37 9.55
CA VAL A 68 -0.81 -8.73 10.55
C VAL A 68 -1.44 -8.86 11.95
N ILE A 69 -2.74 -8.59 12.08
CA ILE A 69 -3.48 -8.72 13.35
C ILE A 69 -3.55 -10.19 13.80
N TYR A 70 -3.79 -11.12 12.88
CA TYR A 70 -3.83 -12.54 13.19
C TYR A 70 -2.51 -13.03 13.79
N PHE A 71 -1.38 -12.74 13.15
CA PHE A 71 -0.07 -13.13 13.69
C PHE A 71 0.27 -12.36 14.96
N PHE A 72 -0.15 -11.11 15.09
CA PHE A 72 0.04 -10.31 16.32
C PHE A 72 -0.48 -11.03 17.56
N PHE A 73 -1.63 -11.71 17.46
CA PHE A 73 -2.23 -12.46 18.55
C PHE A 73 -1.83 -13.95 18.59
N LYS A 74 -1.58 -14.57 17.42
CA LYS A 74 -1.31 -16.01 17.33
C LYS A 74 0.14 -16.38 17.65
N ASP A 75 1.11 -15.70 17.05
CA ASP A 75 2.53 -16.02 17.19
C ASP A 75 3.38 -14.76 17.06
N THR A 76 3.94 -14.33 18.19
CA THR A 76 4.78 -13.13 18.28
C THR A 76 6.02 -13.21 17.39
N LYS A 77 6.60 -14.40 17.20
CA LYS A 77 7.78 -14.59 16.34
C LYS A 77 7.42 -14.37 14.87
N GLU A 78 6.34 -15.00 14.40
CA GLU A 78 5.85 -14.82 13.03
C GLU A 78 5.40 -13.37 12.79
N PHE A 79 4.76 -12.74 13.78
CA PHE A 79 4.45 -11.32 13.72
C PHE A 79 5.69 -10.44 13.50
N TYR A 80 6.76 -10.65 14.27
CA TYR A 80 8.00 -9.90 14.09
C TYR A 80 8.61 -10.13 12.72
N GLN A 81 8.65 -11.37 12.24
CA GLN A 81 9.20 -11.67 10.91
C GLN A 81 8.37 -10.99 9.80
N LEU A 82 7.05 -11.17 9.83
CA LEU A 82 6.15 -10.57 8.84
C LEU A 82 6.28 -9.04 8.84
N THR A 83 6.17 -8.39 10.00
CA THR A 83 6.26 -6.93 10.08
C THR A 83 7.64 -6.40 9.70
N CYS A 84 8.74 -7.08 10.07
CA CYS A 84 10.08 -6.72 9.60
C CYS A 84 10.17 -6.78 8.07
N PHE A 85 9.70 -7.85 7.43
CA PHE A 85 9.73 -7.95 5.96
C PHE A 85 8.88 -6.87 5.30
N LEU A 86 7.64 -6.66 5.77
CA LEU A 86 6.78 -5.60 5.26
C LEU A 86 7.46 -4.22 5.38
N PHE A 87 8.02 -3.89 6.54
CA PHE A 87 8.66 -2.59 6.76
C PHE A 87 9.95 -2.41 5.96
N ILE A 88 10.72 -3.48 5.70
CA ILE A 88 11.88 -3.42 4.81
C ILE A 88 11.41 -3.06 3.39
N GLY A 89 10.42 -3.78 2.85
CA GLY A 89 9.88 -3.48 1.51
C GLY A 89 9.29 -2.08 1.41
N MET A 90 8.54 -1.66 2.43
CA MET A 90 7.98 -0.31 2.53
C MET A 90 9.06 0.77 2.57
N THR A 91 10.17 0.53 3.28
CA THR A 91 11.30 1.46 3.34
C THR A 91 12.03 1.53 2.00
N ILE A 92 12.28 0.39 1.36
CA ILE A 92 12.90 0.34 0.02
C ILE A 92 12.00 1.08 -0.98
N PHE A 93 10.69 0.86 -0.92
CA PHE A 93 9.71 1.57 -1.74
C PHE A 93 9.81 3.09 -1.58
N LEU A 94 9.88 3.60 -0.34
CA LEU A 94 10.05 5.04 -0.08
C LEU A 94 11.38 5.58 -0.64
N ILE A 95 12.48 4.83 -0.46
CA ILE A 95 13.79 5.22 -0.97
C ILE A 95 13.76 5.30 -2.50
N VAL A 96 13.27 4.26 -3.18
CA VAL A 96 13.19 4.25 -4.64
C VAL A 96 12.27 5.35 -5.15
N SER A 97 11.12 5.56 -4.52
CA SER A 97 10.18 6.64 -4.87
C SER A 97 10.79 8.04 -4.69
N THR A 98 11.69 8.20 -3.71
CA THR A 98 12.43 9.46 -3.49
C THR A 98 13.48 9.71 -4.57
N LEU A 99 14.12 8.64 -5.09
CA LEU A 99 15.21 8.74 -6.06
C LEU A 99 14.75 8.62 -7.52
N PHE A 100 13.62 7.96 -7.75
CA PHE A 100 13.04 7.63 -9.05
C PHE A 100 11.53 7.93 -9.03
N PRO A 101 11.16 9.22 -9.04
CA PRO A 101 9.76 9.65 -9.00
C PRO A 101 9.03 9.20 -10.26
N ASN A 102 8.23 8.14 -10.14
CA ASN A 102 7.52 7.52 -11.25
C ASN A 102 5.99 7.66 -11.08
N GLY A 103 5.23 7.40 -12.14
CA GLY A 103 3.77 7.44 -12.09
C GLY A 103 3.12 6.97 -13.39
N HIS A 104 1.81 7.11 -13.49
CA HIS A 104 1.04 6.76 -14.69
C HIS A 104 -0.06 7.79 -14.97
N GLN A 105 -0.60 7.78 -16.19
CA GLN A 105 -1.65 8.72 -16.63
C GLN A 105 -2.96 8.01 -17.01
N LEU A 106 -3.22 6.85 -16.40
CA LEU A 106 -4.36 5.98 -16.74
C LEU A 106 -5.66 6.36 -16.01
N ARG A 107 -5.60 7.29 -15.05
CA ARG A 107 -6.78 7.71 -14.28
C ARG A 107 -7.64 8.62 -15.17
N PRO A 108 -8.92 8.28 -15.42
CA PRO A 108 -9.79 9.15 -16.22
C PRO A 108 -10.06 10.46 -15.50
N THR A 109 -10.16 11.55 -16.26
CA THR A 109 -10.57 12.87 -15.76
C THR A 109 -12.09 13.02 -15.68
N GLU A 110 -12.82 12.20 -16.44
CA GLU A 110 -14.27 12.18 -16.49
C GLU A 110 -14.79 10.75 -16.35
N PHE A 111 -15.87 10.57 -15.60
CA PHE A 111 -16.48 9.27 -15.39
C PHE A 111 -17.77 9.16 -16.21
N ALA A 112 -17.88 8.11 -17.03
CA ALA A 112 -19.04 7.87 -17.88
C ALA A 112 -20.30 7.43 -17.11
N ARG A 113 -20.13 6.98 -15.87
CA ARG A 113 -21.19 6.44 -15.02
C ARG A 113 -21.25 7.20 -13.69
N ASP A 114 -22.41 7.18 -13.08
CA ASP A 114 -22.65 7.74 -11.75
C ASP A 114 -23.18 6.65 -10.82
N ASN A 115 -22.31 6.15 -9.94
CA ASN A 115 -22.60 5.09 -9.00
C ASN A 115 -21.63 5.12 -7.81
N ILE A 116 -21.94 4.35 -6.77
CA ILE A 116 -21.15 4.33 -5.53
C ILE A 116 -19.67 3.95 -5.75
N PHE A 117 -19.35 3.11 -6.75
CA PHE A 117 -17.97 2.73 -7.03
C PHE A 117 -17.19 3.88 -7.66
N VAL A 118 -17.82 4.67 -8.52
CA VAL A 118 -17.26 5.92 -9.04
C VAL A 118 -17.02 6.92 -7.91
N ASP A 119 -17.94 7.05 -6.95
CA ASP A 119 -17.75 7.93 -5.79
C ASP A 119 -16.57 7.48 -4.91
N MET A 120 -16.42 6.17 -4.70
CA MET A 120 -15.27 5.62 -3.99
C MET A 120 -13.95 5.89 -4.73
N VAL A 121 -13.92 5.76 -6.06
CA VAL A 121 -12.74 6.09 -6.87
C VAL A 121 -12.42 7.59 -6.79
N LYS A 122 -13.42 8.47 -6.91
CA LYS A 122 -13.24 9.92 -6.76
C LYS A 122 -12.65 10.26 -5.40
N TYR A 123 -13.14 9.63 -4.32
CA TYR A 123 -12.58 9.80 -2.99
C TYR A 123 -11.13 9.31 -2.93
N LEU A 124 -10.82 8.13 -3.48
CA LEU A 124 -9.45 7.62 -3.55
C LEU A 124 -8.52 8.63 -4.26
N TYR A 125 -8.96 9.21 -5.37
CA TYR A 125 -8.16 10.18 -6.14
C TYR A 125 -7.86 11.47 -5.36
N GLN A 126 -8.62 11.79 -4.30
CA GLN A 126 -8.35 12.94 -3.43
C GLN A 126 -7.26 12.67 -2.39
N ILE A 127 -7.03 11.40 -2.04
CA ILE A 127 -6.13 11.01 -0.95
C ILE A 127 -4.88 10.26 -1.42
N ASP A 128 -4.88 9.81 -2.68
CA ASP A 128 -3.83 9.01 -3.28
C ASP A 128 -3.59 9.48 -4.71
N THR A 129 -2.35 9.74 -5.09
CA THR A 129 -1.96 10.19 -6.42
C THR A 129 -1.58 9.02 -7.33
N PRO A 130 -1.63 9.14 -8.68
CA PRO A 130 -1.17 8.08 -9.59
C PRO A 130 0.38 8.01 -9.68
N THR A 131 1.08 8.22 -8.57
CA THR A 131 2.54 8.29 -8.52
C THR A 131 3.14 7.19 -7.64
N ASN A 132 4.45 7.00 -7.75
CA ASN A 132 5.24 6.04 -6.99
C ASN A 132 4.66 4.62 -7.06
N ILE A 133 4.37 4.14 -8.28
CA ILE A 133 3.74 2.83 -8.48
C ILE A 133 4.76 1.69 -8.61
N ALA A 134 6.01 2.02 -8.91
CA ALA A 134 7.12 1.09 -9.04
C ALA A 134 8.22 1.37 -8.00
N PRO A 135 8.78 0.33 -7.34
CA PRO A 135 8.41 -1.08 -7.41
C PRO A 135 7.07 -1.36 -6.73
N SER A 136 6.36 -2.43 -7.13
CA SER A 136 5.02 -2.71 -6.62
C SER A 136 5.03 -3.20 -5.16
N ILE A 137 4.71 -2.29 -4.24
CA ILE A 137 4.51 -2.60 -2.81
C ILE A 137 3.35 -3.58 -2.57
N HIS A 138 2.31 -3.52 -3.42
CA HIS A 138 1.15 -4.40 -3.32
C HIS A 138 1.53 -5.85 -3.59
N VAL A 139 2.33 -6.10 -4.63
CA VAL A 139 2.86 -7.42 -4.93
C VAL A 139 3.79 -7.91 -3.82
N TYR A 140 4.76 -7.08 -3.42
CA TYR A 140 5.74 -7.45 -2.39
C TYR A 140 5.06 -7.84 -1.07
N ASN A 141 4.19 -6.98 -0.54
CA ASN A 141 3.52 -7.23 0.74
C ASN A 141 2.61 -8.47 0.68
N THR A 142 1.95 -8.70 -0.45
CA THR A 142 1.14 -9.91 -0.66
C THR A 142 2.01 -11.16 -0.62
N LEU A 143 3.19 -11.14 -1.24
CA LEU A 143 4.14 -12.25 -1.20
C LEU A 143 4.71 -12.49 0.22
N CYS A 144 4.96 -11.43 0.99
CA CYS A 144 5.37 -11.54 2.39
C CYS A 144 4.28 -12.22 3.24
N VAL A 145 3.04 -11.77 3.13
CA VAL A 145 1.90 -12.38 3.81
C VAL A 145 1.71 -13.83 3.38
N TRP A 146 1.67 -14.09 2.07
CA TRP A 146 1.53 -15.45 1.54
C TRP A 146 2.63 -16.38 2.08
N SER A 147 3.88 -15.92 2.09
CA SER A 147 5.02 -16.70 2.61
C SER A 147 4.90 -16.97 4.11
N ALA A 148 4.43 -16.01 4.89
CA ALA A 148 4.19 -16.20 6.33
C ALA A 148 3.07 -17.22 6.57
N VAL A 149 1.97 -17.13 5.83
CA VAL A 149 0.85 -18.07 5.92
C VAL A 149 1.26 -19.50 5.55
N GLN A 150 2.08 -19.68 4.51
CA GLN A 150 2.55 -21.00 4.09
C GLN A 150 3.48 -21.69 5.11
N ARG A 151 4.08 -20.92 6.02
CA ARG A 151 5.05 -21.42 7.02
C ARG A 151 4.44 -21.68 8.40
N SER A 152 3.18 -21.32 8.63
CA SER A 152 2.55 -21.21 9.96
C SER A 152 1.38 -22.15 10.24
#